data_AF-A0A1V3PBL4-F1
#
_entry.id   AF-A0A1V3PBL4-F1
#
_cell.length_a   1.000
_cell.length_b   1.000
_cell.length_c   1.000
_cell.angle_alpha   90.00
_cell.angle_beta   90.00
_cell.angle_gamma   90.00
#
_symmetry.space_group_name_H-M   'P 1'
#
loop_
_entity.id
_entity.type
_entity.pdbx_description
1 polymer ?
#
loop_
_entity_poly.entity_id
_entity_poly.type
_entity_poly.pdbx_seq_one_letter_code
_entity_poly.pdbx_strand_id
1 'polypeptide(L)'
;MSLVEHREGIEAGRLDMFVDGAFAFTLTLLAIGGETIPNTAEKLLHILAGVPAAAVCFAQIAWMWHGHVRWRHLCTRTSRTGLLLSLTLVFFALIFVYPLHMVYGAALYGLSGGVLSSDIALQSPADGRIMFACYGLAFTCMAGTLVMLFRHAARLVDTSAEAHRQAGIQALVWSIPAVVGMLSALTALLVPEGLLSLAGLEYILLGLIGPAIIWYKRRHPVA
;
A
#
# COMPACT_ATOMS: atom_id res chain seq x y z
N MET A 1 14.26 -32.74 -7.72
CA MET A 1 14.63 -31.35 -7.40
C MET A 1 16.14 -31.24 -7.47
N SER A 2 16.68 -30.39 -8.33
CA SER A 2 18.13 -30.23 -8.49
C SER A 2 18.74 -29.40 -7.33
N LEU A 3 20.05 -29.51 -7.11
CA LEU A 3 20.77 -28.69 -6.12
C LEU A 3 20.61 -27.18 -6.37
N VAL A 4 20.51 -26.79 -7.66
CA VAL A 4 20.28 -25.40 -8.07
C VAL A 4 18.89 -24.94 -7.66
N GLU A 5 17.84 -25.73 -7.94
CA GLU A 5 16.47 -25.41 -7.54
C GLU A 5 16.31 -25.29 -6.02
N HIS A 6 17.01 -26.15 -5.26
CA HIS A 6 17.01 -26.07 -3.80
C HIS A 6 17.65 -24.76 -3.30
N ARG A 7 18.79 -24.37 -3.88
CA ARG A 7 19.47 -23.11 -3.54
C ARG A 7 18.63 -21.89 -3.90
N GLU A 8 18.01 -21.88 -5.08
CA GLU A 8 17.14 -20.78 -5.52
C GLU A 8 15.93 -20.61 -4.60
N GLY A 9 15.36 -21.71 -4.10
CA GLY A 9 14.28 -21.67 -3.11
C GLY A 9 14.72 -21.11 -1.75
N ILE A 10 15.93 -21.44 -1.29
CA ILE A 10 16.50 -20.85 -0.07
C ILE A 10 16.71 -19.34 -0.24
N GLU A 11 17.27 -18.91 -1.38
CA GLU A 11 17.50 -17.49 -1.66
C GLU A 11 16.18 -16.71 -1.76
N ALA A 12 15.15 -17.27 -2.38
CA ALA A 12 13.80 -16.71 -2.39
C ALA A 12 13.23 -16.56 -0.97
N GLY A 13 13.33 -17.61 -0.14
CA GLY A 13 12.87 -17.55 1.25
C GLY A 13 13.61 -16.49 2.10
N ARG A 14 14.90 -16.26 1.84
CA ARG A 14 15.66 -15.18 2.51
C ARG A 14 15.17 -13.79 2.13
N LEU A 15 14.82 -13.58 0.86
CA LEU A 15 14.21 -12.34 0.43
C LEU A 15 12.85 -12.13 1.10
N ASP A 16 12.02 -13.17 1.16
CA ASP A 16 10.71 -13.10 1.81
C ASP A 16 10.83 -12.72 3.30
N MET A 17 11.77 -13.34 4.03
CA MET A 17 12.04 -12.99 5.43
C MET A 17 12.53 -11.53 5.59
N PHE A 18 13.34 -11.03 4.66
CA PHE A 18 13.77 -9.63 4.68
C PHE A 18 12.60 -8.67 4.46
N VAL A 19 11.73 -8.96 3.48
CA VAL A 19 10.54 -8.15 3.20
C VAL A 19 9.59 -8.17 4.40
N ASP A 20 9.30 -9.35 4.97
CA ASP A 20 8.46 -9.50 6.16
C ASP A 20 9.02 -8.69 7.34
N GLY A 21 10.33 -8.78 7.57
CA GLY A 21 11.02 -8.00 8.61
C GLY A 21 10.92 -6.50 8.40
N ALA A 22 11.09 -6.02 7.15
CA ALA A 22 11.00 -4.60 6.84
C ALA A 22 9.59 -4.03 7.00
N PHE A 23 8.56 -4.77 6.58
CA PHE A 23 7.16 -4.38 6.83
C PHE A 23 6.82 -4.38 8.32
N ALA A 24 7.22 -5.41 9.07
CA ALA A 24 7.02 -5.45 10.52
C ALA A 24 7.73 -4.29 11.25
N PHE A 25 8.95 -3.94 10.82
CA PHE A 25 9.67 -2.78 11.33
C PHE A 25 8.94 -1.48 11.02
N THR A 26 8.48 -1.30 9.78
CA THR A 26 7.70 -0.12 9.33
C THR A 26 6.43 0.05 10.17
N LEU A 27 5.68 -1.03 10.40
CA LEU A 27 4.46 -1.01 11.22
C LEU A 27 4.75 -0.72 12.70
N THR A 28 5.88 -1.19 13.22
CA THR A 28 6.30 -0.88 14.60
C THR A 28 6.67 0.61 14.75
N LEU A 29 7.37 1.19 13.76
CA LEU A 29 7.70 2.62 13.75
C LEU A 29 6.43 3.48 13.74
N LEU A 30 5.41 3.07 12.99
CA LEU A 30 4.11 3.74 12.99
C LEU A 30 3.46 3.76 14.38
N ALA A 31 3.51 2.63 15.10
CA ALA A 31 2.84 2.48 16.38
C ALA A 31 3.57 3.15 17.56
N ILE A 32 4.91 3.16 17.54
CA ILE A 32 5.76 3.58 18.67
C ILE A 32 6.50 4.89 18.38
N GLY A 33 6.49 5.39 17.15
CA GLY A 33 7.30 6.55 16.72
C GLY A 33 6.95 7.91 17.33
N GLY A 34 6.02 7.98 18.28
CA GLY A 34 5.74 9.21 19.03
C GLY A 34 6.80 9.46 20.10
N GLU A 35 7.51 10.59 20.00
CA GLU A 35 8.63 10.92 20.90
C GLU A 35 8.22 11.28 22.34
N THR A 36 6.92 11.42 22.62
CA THR A 36 6.44 11.96 23.91
C THR A 36 5.78 10.91 24.79
N ILE A 37 6.46 10.52 25.87
CA ILE A 37 5.83 9.78 26.97
C ILE A 37 4.86 10.74 27.68
N PRO A 38 3.55 10.44 27.75
CA PRO A 38 2.59 11.35 28.35
C PRO A 38 2.82 11.46 29.85
N ASN A 39 3.02 12.69 30.33
CA ASN A 39 3.17 13.01 31.75
C ASN A 39 1.89 13.56 32.41
N THR A 40 0.78 13.59 31.66
CA THR A 40 -0.54 14.03 32.12
C THR A 40 -1.64 13.21 31.44
N ALA A 41 -2.82 13.13 32.06
CA ALA A 41 -3.98 12.43 31.50
C ALA A 41 -4.46 13.03 30.17
N GLU A 42 -4.41 14.36 30.03
CA GLU A 42 -4.79 15.06 28.80
C GLU A 42 -3.88 14.67 27.62
N LYS A 43 -2.56 14.65 27.83
CA LYS A 43 -1.61 14.18 26.81
C LYS A 43 -1.83 12.72 26.44
N LEU A 44 -2.16 11.86 27.42
CA LEU A 44 -2.49 10.45 27.14
C LEU A 44 -3.73 10.34 26.27
N LEU A 45 -4.81 11.08 26.58
CA LEU A 45 -6.03 11.09 25.78
C LEU A 45 -5.77 11.62 24.36
N HIS A 46 -4.93 12.64 24.20
CA HIS A 46 -4.54 13.16 22.89
C HIS A 46 -3.79 12.12 22.05
N ILE A 47 -2.87 11.35 22.65
CA ILE A 47 -2.17 10.25 21.97
C ILE A 47 -3.16 9.14 21.58
N LEU A 48 -4.05 8.74 22.50
CA LEU A 48 -5.06 7.72 22.24
C LEU A 48 -6.04 8.13 21.13
N ALA A 49 -6.33 9.42 21.00
CA ALA A 49 -7.15 9.97 19.93
C ALA A 49 -6.51 9.82 18.52
N GLY A 50 -5.21 9.54 18.44
CA GLY A 50 -4.50 9.27 17.18
C GLY A 50 -4.51 7.80 16.77
N VAL A 51 -4.84 6.88 17.69
CA VAL A 51 -4.85 5.43 17.46
C VAL A 51 -5.71 5.02 16.25
N PRO A 52 -6.90 5.61 16.01
CA PRO A 52 -7.67 5.27 14.81
C PRO A 52 -6.95 5.56 13.49
N ALA A 53 -6.20 6.67 13.40
CA ALA A 53 -5.42 7.00 12.20
C ALA A 53 -4.25 6.02 12.02
N ALA A 54 -3.54 5.70 13.10
CA ALA A 54 -2.52 4.67 13.11
C ALA A 54 -3.08 3.30 12.69
N ALA A 55 -4.26 2.92 13.15
CA ALA A 55 -4.90 1.65 12.81
C ALA A 55 -5.27 1.55 11.32
N VAL A 56 -5.81 2.61 10.72
CA VAL A 56 -6.13 2.63 9.28
C VAL A 56 -4.85 2.60 8.44
N CYS A 57 -3.83 3.38 8.82
CA CYS A 57 -2.52 3.37 8.16
C CYS A 57 -1.84 1.99 8.26
N PHE A 58 -1.88 1.36 9.45
CA PHE A 58 -1.42 -0.01 9.68
C PHE A 58 -2.13 -0.98 8.75
N ALA A 59 -3.47 -0.93 8.68
CA ALA A 59 -4.27 -1.82 7.86
C ALA A 59 -3.91 -1.70 6.37
N GLN A 60 -3.69 -0.47 5.87
CA GLN A 60 -3.26 -0.26 4.49
C GLN A 60 -1.86 -0.85 4.21
N ILE A 61 -0.88 -0.58 5.06
CA ILE A 61 0.48 -1.11 4.87
C ILE A 61 0.49 -2.64 4.99
N ALA A 62 -0.25 -3.20 5.94
CA ALA A 62 -0.43 -4.64 6.10
C ALA A 62 -1.14 -5.27 4.88
N TRP A 63 -2.10 -4.57 4.27
CA TRP A 63 -2.74 -5.01 3.03
C TRP A 63 -1.76 -5.07 1.85
N MET A 64 -0.86 -4.09 1.73
CA MET A 64 0.21 -4.09 0.72
C MET A 64 1.21 -5.24 0.95
N TRP A 65 1.62 -5.45 2.20
CA TRP A 65 2.43 -6.60 2.61
C TRP A 65 1.77 -7.92 2.22
N HIS A 66 0.49 -8.08 2.53
CA HIS A 66 -0.26 -9.28 2.16
C HIS A 66 -0.35 -9.48 0.64
N GLY A 67 -0.32 -8.39 -0.14
CA GLY A 67 -0.12 -8.45 -1.59
C GLY A 67 1.18 -9.12 -2.01
N HIS A 68 2.29 -8.77 -1.35
CA HIS A 68 3.60 -9.41 -1.57
C HIS A 68 3.60 -10.88 -1.14
N VAL A 69 2.98 -11.21 0.00
CA VAL A 69 2.78 -12.60 0.46
C VAL A 69 2.10 -13.45 -0.63
N ARG A 70 1.06 -12.91 -1.27
CA ARG A 70 0.37 -13.61 -2.38
C ARG A 70 1.25 -13.75 -3.61
N TRP A 71 2.10 -12.78 -3.90
CA TRP A 71 3.04 -12.84 -5.02
C TRP A 71 4.10 -13.94 -4.83
N ARG A 72 4.72 -14.04 -3.65
CA ARG A 72 5.76 -15.07 -3.38
C ARG A 72 5.23 -16.50 -3.51
N HIS A 73 3.95 -16.75 -3.21
CA HIS A 73 3.34 -18.06 -3.45
C HIS A 73 3.29 -18.46 -4.93
N LEU A 74 3.29 -17.48 -5.85
CA LEU A 74 3.36 -17.72 -7.30
C LEU A 74 4.79 -17.77 -7.84
N CYS A 75 5.78 -17.36 -7.04
CA CYS A 75 7.18 -17.22 -7.44
C CYS A 75 8.11 -17.88 -6.40
N THR A 76 8.28 -19.19 -6.51
CA THR A 76 9.09 -19.99 -5.56
C THR A 76 10.58 -20.01 -5.87
N ARG A 77 11.00 -19.46 -7.01
CA ARG A 77 12.40 -19.37 -7.45
C ARG A 77 12.89 -17.93 -7.36
N THR A 78 14.17 -17.77 -7.04
CA THR A 78 14.81 -16.46 -7.03
C THR A 78 14.88 -15.89 -8.45
N SER A 79 14.60 -14.59 -8.58
CA SER A 79 14.76 -13.85 -9.83
C SER A 79 15.25 -12.45 -9.53
N ARG A 80 16.19 -11.95 -10.33
CA ARG A 80 16.72 -10.58 -10.19
C ARG A 80 15.61 -9.53 -10.26
N THR A 81 14.60 -9.75 -11.10
CA THR A 81 13.46 -8.82 -11.23
C THR A 81 12.59 -8.84 -9.97
N GLY A 82 12.22 -10.04 -9.48
CA GLY A 82 11.47 -10.20 -8.24
C GLY A 82 12.20 -9.60 -7.03
N LEU A 83 13.53 -9.77 -6.95
CA LEU A 83 14.40 -9.15 -5.95
C LEU A 83 14.30 -7.62 -5.99
N LEU A 84 14.60 -7.01 -7.14
CA LEU A 84 14.62 -5.54 -7.26
C LEU A 84 13.24 -4.92 -6.98
N LEU A 85 12.17 -5.54 -7.48
CA LEU A 85 10.81 -5.07 -7.23
C LEU A 85 10.40 -5.23 -5.76
N SER A 86 10.80 -6.32 -5.09
CA SER A 86 10.53 -6.51 -3.66
C SER A 86 11.28 -5.47 -2.80
N LEU A 87 12.54 -5.20 -3.12
CA LEU A 87 13.31 -4.13 -2.45
C LEU A 87 12.72 -2.75 -2.72
N THR A 88 12.21 -2.51 -3.94
CA THR A 88 11.52 -1.26 -4.30
C THR A 88 10.24 -1.09 -3.48
N LEU A 89 9.46 -2.16 -3.29
CA LEU A 89 8.27 -2.14 -2.47
C LEU A 89 8.60 -1.80 -1.01
N VAL A 90 9.65 -2.42 -0.45
CA VAL A 90 10.14 -2.12 0.90
C VAL A 90 10.58 -0.66 1.03
N PHE A 91 11.35 -0.16 0.06
CA PHE A 91 11.78 1.23 0.02
C PHE A 91 10.60 2.20 0.07
N PHE A 92 9.55 1.96 -0.74
CA PHE A 92 8.35 2.78 -0.72
C PHE A 92 7.57 2.66 0.59
N ALA A 93 7.44 1.46 1.15
CA ALA A 93 6.76 1.27 2.44
C ALA A 93 7.43 2.10 3.56
N LEU A 94 8.76 2.10 3.62
CA LEU A 94 9.54 2.85 4.60
C LEU A 94 9.38 4.37 4.44
N ILE A 95 9.35 4.88 3.21
CA ILE A 95 9.21 6.31 2.94
C ILE A 95 7.78 6.80 3.21
N PHE A 96 6.78 6.02 2.82
CA PHE A 96 5.39 6.48 2.81
C PHE A 96 4.63 6.20 4.11
N VAL A 97 5.19 5.49 5.08
CA VAL A 97 4.52 5.21 6.36
C VAL A 97 4.06 6.48 7.09
N TYR A 98 4.94 7.48 7.22
CA TYR A 98 4.61 8.74 7.89
C TYR A 98 3.66 9.62 7.07
N PRO A 99 3.89 9.85 5.76
CA PRO A 99 2.92 10.57 4.92
C PRO A 99 1.51 9.97 4.96
N LEU A 100 1.39 8.63 4.94
CA LEU A 100 0.10 7.95 5.04
C LEU A 100 -0.55 8.20 6.41
N HIS A 101 0.20 8.06 7.50
CA HIS A 101 -0.31 8.33 8.85
C HIS A 101 -0.86 9.75 8.98
N MET A 102 -0.09 10.71 8.51
CA MET A 102 -0.43 12.13 8.46
C MET A 102 -1.74 12.40 7.72
N VAL A 103 -1.92 11.81 6.53
CA VAL A 103 -3.14 11.97 5.74
C VAL A 103 -4.35 11.37 6.45
N TYR A 104 -4.20 10.17 7.01
CA TYR A 104 -5.27 9.53 7.77
C TYR A 104 -5.63 10.30 9.05
N GLY A 105 -4.63 10.85 9.74
CA GLY A 105 -4.83 11.72 10.90
C GLY A 105 -5.68 12.94 10.55
N ALA A 106 -5.31 13.66 9.49
CA ALA A 106 -6.07 14.84 9.05
C ALA A 106 -7.49 14.48 8.57
N ALA A 107 -7.65 13.38 7.84
CA ALA A 107 -8.96 12.93 7.36
C ALA A 107 -9.90 12.58 8.52
N LEU A 108 -9.41 11.81 9.50
CA LEU A 108 -10.19 11.40 10.66
C LEU A 108 -10.44 12.55 11.64
N TYR A 109 -9.50 13.50 11.77
CA TYR A 109 -9.72 14.76 12.48
C TYR A 109 -10.92 15.50 11.89
N GLY A 110 -10.94 15.71 10.58
CA GLY A 110 -12.04 16.39 9.89
C GLY A 110 -13.37 15.65 10.00
N LEU A 111 -13.38 14.33 9.79
CA LEU A 111 -14.59 13.49 9.86
C LEU A 111 -15.18 13.39 11.27
N SER A 112 -14.33 13.47 12.31
CA SER A 112 -14.77 13.41 13.71
C SER A 112 -15.21 14.77 14.27
N GLY A 113 -15.15 15.85 13.47
CA GLY A 113 -15.44 17.21 13.94
C GLY A 113 -14.39 17.75 14.93
N GLY A 114 -13.15 17.26 14.86
CA GLY A 114 -12.04 17.69 15.72
C GLY A 114 -11.90 16.94 17.04
N VAL A 115 -12.59 15.81 17.21
CA VAL A 115 -12.49 14.95 18.41
C VAL A 115 -11.22 14.09 18.39
N LEU A 116 -10.84 13.58 17.20
CA LEU A 116 -9.59 12.83 17.03
C LEU A 116 -8.41 13.79 16.92
N SER A 117 -7.18 13.30 17.12
CA SER A 117 -5.98 14.12 16.99
C SER A 117 -5.36 14.02 15.60
N SER A 118 -4.74 15.11 15.14
CA SER A 118 -3.90 15.13 13.94
C SER A 118 -2.55 15.71 14.29
N ASP A 119 -1.48 15.02 13.89
CA ASP A 119 -0.10 15.49 14.06
C ASP A 119 0.23 16.70 13.16
N ILE A 120 -0.61 16.96 12.17
CA ILE A 120 -0.55 18.14 11.31
C ILE A 120 -1.68 19.09 11.68
N ALA A 121 -1.33 20.34 11.92
CA ALA A 121 -2.28 21.43 11.84
C ALA A 121 -2.26 21.96 10.40
N LEU A 122 -3.30 21.69 9.60
CA LEU A 122 -3.44 22.26 8.25
C LEU A 122 -3.47 23.80 8.37
N GLN A 123 -2.35 24.45 8.04
CA GLN A 123 -2.23 25.91 8.14
C GLN A 123 -2.67 26.59 6.84
N SER A 124 -2.52 25.88 5.71
CA SER A 124 -2.82 26.41 4.39
C SER A 124 -3.52 25.40 3.46
N PRO A 125 -4.29 25.87 2.46
CA PRO A 125 -4.79 25.01 1.38
C PRO A 125 -3.68 24.29 0.59
N ALA A 126 -2.47 24.88 0.53
CA ALA A 126 -1.31 24.28 -0.10
C ALA A 126 -0.82 23.02 0.65
N ASP A 127 -0.96 22.99 1.97
CA ASP A 127 -0.62 21.82 2.79
C ASP A 127 -1.49 20.62 2.40
N GLY A 128 -2.80 20.86 2.23
CA GLY A 128 -3.74 19.84 1.77
C GLY A 128 -3.36 19.29 0.38
N ARG A 129 -2.91 20.16 -0.53
CA ARG A 129 -2.47 19.76 -1.86
C ARG A 129 -1.30 18.79 -1.81
N ILE A 130 -0.29 19.13 -1.01
CA ILE A 130 0.89 18.29 -0.81
C ILE A 130 0.49 16.95 -0.20
N MET A 131 -0.42 16.96 0.78
CA MET A 131 -0.91 15.73 1.43
C MET A 131 -1.59 14.78 0.44
N PHE A 132 -2.55 15.27 -0.37
CA PHE A 132 -3.21 14.43 -1.36
C PHE A 132 -2.26 13.95 -2.46
N ALA A 133 -1.32 14.80 -2.90
CA ALA A 133 -0.30 14.39 -3.87
C ALA A 133 0.60 13.28 -3.31
N CYS A 134 1.11 13.42 -2.08
CA CYS A 134 1.90 12.40 -1.41
C CYS A 134 1.11 11.11 -1.20
N TYR A 135 -0.16 11.21 -0.81
CA TYR A 135 -1.06 10.07 -0.63
C TYR A 135 -1.31 9.31 -1.94
N GLY A 136 -1.59 10.03 -3.02
CA GLY A 136 -1.75 9.48 -4.37
C GLY A 136 -0.48 8.80 -4.89
N LEU A 137 0.67 9.44 -4.69
CA LEU A 137 1.97 8.86 -5.04
C LEU A 137 2.28 7.60 -4.24
N ALA A 138 1.97 7.55 -2.95
CA ALA A 138 2.15 6.35 -2.13
C ALA A 138 1.38 5.16 -2.70
N PHE A 139 0.10 5.34 -3.00
CA PHE A 139 -0.73 4.32 -3.66
C PHE A 139 -0.15 3.90 -5.02
N THR A 140 0.19 4.88 -5.85
CA THR A 140 0.72 4.64 -7.20
C THR A 140 2.00 3.82 -7.18
N CYS A 141 2.96 4.22 -6.34
CA CYS A 141 4.27 3.59 -6.26
C CYS A 141 4.19 2.19 -5.64
N MET A 142 3.49 2.04 -4.51
CA MET A 142 3.39 0.75 -3.81
C MET A 142 2.55 -0.25 -4.61
N ALA A 143 1.32 0.13 -4.99
CA ALA A 143 0.44 -0.74 -5.77
C ALA A 143 0.99 -1.00 -7.17
N GLY A 144 1.59 0.01 -7.82
CA GLY A 144 2.27 -0.16 -9.11
C GLY A 144 3.42 -1.16 -9.04
N THR A 145 4.17 -1.18 -7.93
CA THR A 145 5.20 -2.20 -7.70
C THR A 145 4.60 -3.60 -7.58
N LEU A 146 3.47 -3.75 -6.89
CA LEU A 146 2.73 -5.02 -6.83
C LEU A 146 2.20 -5.44 -8.20
N VAL A 147 1.70 -4.50 -9.03
CA VAL A 147 1.32 -4.78 -10.43
C VAL A 147 2.52 -5.36 -11.19
N MET A 148 3.69 -4.74 -11.08
CA MET A 148 4.91 -5.22 -11.75
C MET A 148 5.32 -6.61 -11.25
N LEU A 149 5.24 -6.87 -9.94
CA LEU A 149 5.50 -8.19 -9.35
C LEU A 149 4.56 -9.25 -9.92
N PHE A 150 3.24 -9.00 -9.96
CA PHE A 150 2.29 -9.97 -10.51
C PHE A 150 2.40 -10.14 -12.03
N ARG A 151 2.75 -9.09 -12.79
CA ARG A 151 3.08 -9.23 -14.22
C ARG A 151 4.36 -10.02 -14.44
N HIS A 152 5.34 -9.88 -13.56
CA HIS A 152 6.54 -10.70 -13.57
C HIS A 152 6.22 -12.17 -13.27
N ALA A 153 5.38 -12.44 -12.26
CA ALA A 153 4.90 -13.79 -11.95
C ALA A 153 4.18 -14.43 -13.15
N ALA A 154 3.30 -13.70 -13.84
CA ALA A 154 2.61 -14.19 -15.03
C ALA A 154 3.57 -14.62 -16.16
N ARG A 155 4.77 -14.04 -16.25
CA ARG A 155 5.79 -14.42 -17.26
C ARG A 155 6.63 -15.63 -16.85
N LEU A 156 6.67 -15.96 -15.56
CA LEU A 156 7.49 -17.04 -15.00
C LEU A 156 6.71 -18.36 -14.81
N VAL A 157 5.37 -18.29 -14.78
CA VAL A 157 4.53 -19.47 -14.50
C VAL A 157 4.49 -20.38 -15.72
N ASP A 158 5.32 -21.41 -15.72
CA ASP A 158 5.44 -22.40 -16.81
C ASP A 158 4.62 -23.69 -16.57
N THR A 159 3.82 -23.77 -15.50
CA THR A 159 3.29 -25.07 -15.04
C THR A 159 1.78 -25.18 -14.78
N SER A 160 1.00 -24.08 -14.69
CA SER A 160 -0.46 -24.20 -14.56
C SER A 160 -1.22 -22.97 -15.07
N ALA A 161 -2.25 -23.22 -15.88
CA ALA A 161 -3.18 -22.20 -16.35
C ALA A 161 -3.85 -21.44 -15.19
N GLU A 162 -4.07 -22.10 -14.05
CA GLU A 162 -4.66 -21.46 -12.88
C GLU A 162 -3.70 -20.46 -12.22
N ALA A 163 -2.42 -20.79 -12.09
CA ALA A 163 -1.43 -19.87 -11.53
C ALA A 163 -1.24 -18.63 -12.43
N HIS A 164 -1.27 -18.81 -13.75
CA HIS A 164 -1.25 -17.70 -14.71
C HIS A 164 -2.50 -16.80 -14.58
N ARG A 165 -3.68 -17.43 -14.45
CA ARG A 165 -4.94 -16.70 -14.21
C ARG A 165 -4.91 -15.92 -12.91
N GLN A 166 -4.43 -16.53 -11.83
CA GLN A 166 -4.29 -15.88 -10.53
C GLN A 166 -3.35 -14.67 -10.58
N ALA A 167 -2.20 -14.79 -11.25
CA ALA A 167 -1.29 -13.68 -11.47
C ALA A 167 -1.96 -12.52 -12.23
N GLY A 168 -2.73 -12.83 -13.28
CA GLY A 168 -3.48 -11.82 -14.04
C GLY A 168 -4.57 -11.12 -13.22
N ILE A 169 -5.33 -11.87 -12.42
CA ILE A 169 -6.32 -11.29 -11.49
C ILE A 169 -5.63 -10.36 -10.50
N GLN A 170 -4.52 -10.77 -9.91
CA GLN A 170 -3.81 -9.94 -8.94
C GLN A 170 -3.21 -8.68 -9.59
N ALA A 171 -2.64 -8.80 -10.79
CA ALA A 171 -2.17 -7.63 -11.53
C ALA A 171 -3.30 -6.63 -11.80
N LEU A 172 -4.51 -7.09 -12.15
CA LEU A 172 -5.68 -6.22 -12.30
C LEU A 172 -6.10 -5.59 -10.97
N VAL A 173 -6.18 -6.38 -9.90
CA VAL A 173 -6.58 -5.89 -8.57
C VAL A 173 -5.67 -4.77 -8.08
N TRP A 174 -4.35 -4.90 -8.26
CA TRP A 174 -3.40 -3.87 -7.85
C TRP A 174 -3.31 -2.69 -8.83
N SER A 175 -3.76 -2.85 -10.08
CA SER A 175 -3.79 -1.75 -11.04
C SER A 175 -4.81 -0.67 -10.67
N ILE A 176 -5.92 -1.06 -10.03
CA ILE A 176 -6.96 -0.12 -9.59
C ILE A 176 -6.43 0.88 -8.56
N PRO A 177 -5.87 0.48 -7.40
CA PRO A 177 -5.29 1.41 -6.45
C PRO A 177 -4.12 2.22 -7.04
N ALA A 178 -3.34 1.63 -7.96
CA ALA A 178 -2.26 2.37 -8.62
C ALA A 178 -2.80 3.51 -9.52
N VAL A 179 -3.84 3.24 -10.31
CA VAL A 179 -4.47 4.24 -11.19
C VAL A 179 -5.23 5.28 -10.37
N VAL A 180 -5.99 4.86 -9.36
CA VAL A 180 -6.71 5.78 -8.47
C VAL A 180 -5.75 6.70 -7.72
N GLY A 181 -4.62 6.18 -7.22
CA GLY A 181 -3.58 7.01 -6.62
C GLY A 181 -2.98 8.02 -7.61
N MET A 182 -2.76 7.60 -8.86
CA MET A 182 -2.21 8.48 -9.89
C MET A 182 -3.20 9.60 -10.24
N LEU A 183 -4.47 9.25 -10.41
CA LEU A 183 -5.54 10.23 -10.64
C LEU A 183 -5.63 11.22 -9.48
N SER A 184 -5.61 10.74 -8.24
CA SER A 184 -5.67 11.59 -7.04
C SER A 184 -4.50 12.56 -6.98
N ALA A 185 -3.28 12.09 -7.27
CA ALA A 185 -2.10 12.94 -7.32
C ALA A 185 -2.20 14.01 -8.44
N LEU A 186 -2.68 13.63 -9.62
CA LEU A 186 -2.88 14.57 -10.73
C LEU A 186 -3.97 15.59 -10.43
N THR A 187 -5.11 15.15 -9.89
CA THR A 187 -6.20 16.02 -9.44
C THR A 187 -5.69 17.00 -8.40
N ALA A 188 -4.96 16.52 -7.39
CA ALA A 188 -4.34 17.37 -6.38
C ALA A 188 -3.39 18.41 -7.01
N LEU A 189 -2.57 18.05 -7.99
CA LEU A 189 -1.59 18.97 -8.57
C LEU A 189 -2.19 19.97 -9.58
N LEU A 190 -3.25 19.59 -10.30
CA LEU A 190 -3.76 20.35 -11.45
C LEU A 190 -5.02 21.18 -11.13
N VAL A 191 -5.79 20.79 -10.12
CA VAL A 191 -7.11 21.40 -9.84
C VAL A 191 -7.00 22.60 -8.88
N PRO A 192 -7.86 23.63 -9.00
CA PRO A 192 -7.93 24.73 -8.03
C PRO A 192 -8.25 24.27 -6.61
N GLU A 193 -7.82 25.03 -5.60
CA GLU A 193 -7.92 24.66 -4.18
C GLU A 193 -9.36 24.35 -3.71
N GLY A 194 -10.37 25.05 -4.26
CA GLY A 194 -11.77 24.84 -3.90
C GLY A 194 -12.35 23.47 -4.29
N LEU A 195 -11.66 22.72 -5.16
CA LEU A 195 -12.08 21.40 -5.63
C LEU A 195 -11.12 20.28 -5.17
N LEU A 196 -10.22 20.58 -4.23
CA LEU A 196 -9.22 19.62 -3.74
C LEU A 196 -9.86 18.38 -3.07
N SER A 197 -11.07 18.52 -2.53
CA SER A 197 -11.84 17.39 -1.98
C SER A 197 -12.13 16.28 -3.01
N LEU A 198 -12.13 16.59 -4.31
CA LEU A 198 -12.28 15.60 -5.37
C LEU A 198 -11.16 14.56 -5.34
N ALA A 199 -9.91 14.96 -5.03
CA ALA A 199 -8.79 14.03 -4.94
C ALA A 199 -9.01 12.95 -3.86
N GLY A 200 -9.66 13.31 -2.75
CA GLY A 200 -10.07 12.35 -1.71
C GLY A 200 -11.24 11.46 -2.14
N LEU A 201 -12.22 12.00 -2.86
CA LEU A 201 -13.41 11.25 -3.30
C LEU A 201 -13.08 10.17 -4.35
N GLU A 202 -12.03 10.35 -5.14
CA GLU A 202 -11.57 9.35 -6.12
C GLU A 202 -11.24 7.99 -5.48
N TYR A 203 -10.88 7.95 -4.20
CA TYR A 203 -10.63 6.69 -3.48
C TYR A 203 -11.87 5.82 -3.29
N ILE A 204 -13.09 6.35 -3.47
CA ILE A 204 -14.33 5.55 -3.54
C ILE A 204 -14.24 4.52 -4.69
N LEU A 205 -13.50 4.83 -5.75
CA LEU A 205 -13.30 3.93 -6.90
C LEU A 205 -12.53 2.65 -6.53
N LEU A 206 -11.89 2.58 -5.36
CA LEU A 206 -11.33 1.32 -4.84
C LEU A 206 -12.42 0.23 -4.66
N GLY A 207 -13.69 0.62 -4.48
CA GLY A 207 -14.82 -0.31 -4.47
C GLY A 207 -14.99 -1.11 -5.79
N LEU A 208 -14.39 -0.66 -6.89
CA LEU A 208 -14.41 -1.34 -8.18
C LEU A 208 -13.54 -2.60 -8.23
N ILE A 209 -12.72 -2.87 -7.21
CA ILE A 209 -11.90 -4.09 -7.11
C ILE A 209 -12.78 -5.35 -7.22
N GLY A 210 -13.90 -5.41 -6.48
CA GLY A 210 -14.81 -6.55 -6.51
C GLY A 210 -15.40 -6.83 -7.90
N PRO A 211 -16.08 -5.84 -8.52
CA PRO A 211 -16.56 -5.94 -9.89
C PRO A 211 -15.48 -6.32 -10.91
N ALA A 212 -14.27 -5.75 -10.80
CA ALA A 212 -13.17 -6.05 -11.71
C ALA A 212 -12.71 -7.52 -11.64
N ILE A 213 -12.66 -8.10 -10.43
CA ILE A 213 -12.36 -9.53 -10.24
C ILE A 213 -13.43 -10.40 -10.92
N ILE A 214 -14.71 -10.09 -10.72
CA ILE A 214 -15.83 -10.83 -11.32
C ILE A 214 -15.77 -10.76 -12.84
N TRP A 215 -15.54 -9.56 -13.39
CA TRP A 215 -15.42 -9.33 -14.81
C TRP A 215 -14.26 -10.14 -15.43
N TYR A 216 -13.09 -10.12 -14.80
CA TYR A 216 -11.92 -10.86 -15.29
C TYR A 216 -12.15 -12.37 -15.29
N LYS A 217 -12.73 -12.91 -14.20
CA LYS A 217 -13.05 -14.34 -14.10
C LYS A 217 -14.05 -14.79 -15.17
N ARG A 218 -15.00 -13.94 -15.57
CA ARG A 218 -15.95 -14.23 -16.67
C ARG A 218 -15.29 -14.25 -18.04
N ARG A 219 -14.29 -13.38 -18.28
CA ARG A 219 -13.56 -13.30 -19.55
C ARG A 219 -12.51 -14.40 -19.73
N HIS A 220 -11.97 -14.93 -18.63
CA HIS A 220 -10.95 -15.98 -18.63
C HIS A 220 -11.40 -17.18 -17.76
N PRO A 221 -12.40 -17.96 -18.23
CA PRO A 221 -12.78 -19.20 -17.58
C PRO A 221 -11.60 -20.19 -17.62
N VAL A 222 -11.44 -20.98 -16.56
CA VAL A 222 -10.50 -22.12 -16.58
C VAL A 222 -11.22 -23.25 -17.30
N ALA A 223 -10.59 -23.73 -18.37
CA ALA A 223 -11.03 -24.91 -19.10
C ALA A 223 -10.76 -26.18 -18.27
#